data_AF-A0A658NM35-F1
#
_entry.id   AF-A0A658NM35-F1
#
_cell.length_a   1.000
_cell.length_b   1.000
_cell.length_c   1.000
_cell.angle_alpha   90.00
_cell.angle_beta   90.00
_cell.angle_gamma   90.00
#
_symmetry.space_group_name_H-M   'P 1'
#
loop_
_entity.id
_entity.type
_entity.pdbx_description
1 polymer ?
#
loop_
_entity_poly.entity_id
_entity_poly.type
_entity_poly.pdbx_seq_one_letter_code
_entity_poly.pdbx_strand_id
1 'polypeptide(L)'
;LWVFRRIVGQMQHDLFHVYTVDQHILMVLRNVRRFFMAEHAHEYPFCSQLAAGWDKPWLLYVAALFHDIAKGRGGDHSELG
;
A
#
# COMPACT_ATOMS: atom_id res chain seq x y z
N LEU A 1 10.92 8.23 10.60
CA LEU A 1 9.81 7.38 11.09
C LEU A 1 8.68 8.15 11.79
N TRP A 2 8.87 9.40 12.23
CA TRP A 2 7.85 10.15 13.00
C TRP A 2 6.45 10.19 12.38
N VAL A 3 6.34 10.33 11.05
CA VAL A 3 5.06 10.37 10.33
C VAL A 3 4.27 9.06 10.46
N PHE A 4 4.96 7.92 10.55
CA PHE A 4 4.36 6.58 10.64
C PHE A 4 4.13 6.11 12.08
N ARG A 5 4.63 6.83 13.09
CA ARG A 5 4.65 6.36 14.48
C ARG A 5 3.28 5.94 15.02
N ARG A 6 2.20 6.55 14.55
CA ARG A 6 0.83 6.26 15.00
C ARG A 6 0.26 4.96 14.45
N ILE A 7 0.77 4.48 13.32
CA ILE A 7 0.24 3.29 12.63
C ILE A 7 1.11 2.04 12.85
N VAL A 8 2.30 2.19 13.44
CA VAL A 8 3.19 1.06 13.77
C VAL A 8 2.51 0.16 14.81
N GLY A 9 2.35 -1.12 14.49
CA GLY A 9 1.70 -2.10 15.37
C GLY A 9 0.21 -1.86 15.60
N GLN A 10 -0.41 -0.93 14.86
CA GLN A 10 -1.83 -0.63 15.01
C GLN A 10 -2.66 -1.74 14.34
N MET A 11 -3.38 -2.55 15.12
CA MET A 11 -4.32 -3.53 14.57
C MET A 11 -5.64 -2.85 14.18
N GLN A 12 -6.24 -3.29 13.07
CA GLN A 12 -7.63 -2.96 12.76
C GLN A 12 -8.48 -4.20 13.01
N HIS A 13 -9.47 -4.08 13.88
CA HIS A 13 -10.29 -5.21 14.27
C HIS A 13 -11.47 -5.36 13.31
N ASP A 14 -11.25 -6.08 12.22
CA ASP A 14 -12.33 -6.60 11.38
C ASP A 14 -11.90 -7.92 10.69
N LEU A 15 -12.82 -8.52 9.94
CA LEU A 15 -12.60 -9.81 9.27
C LEU A 15 -11.57 -9.76 8.13
N PHE A 16 -11.16 -8.57 7.70
CA PHE A 16 -10.30 -8.36 6.54
C PHE A 16 -8.89 -7.88 6.91
N HIS A 17 -8.72 -7.27 8.09
CA HIS A 17 -7.44 -6.75 8.56
C HIS A 17 -6.72 -7.72 9.51
N VAL A 18 -6.11 -8.75 8.91
CA VAL A 18 -5.23 -9.70 9.61
C VAL A 18 -3.90 -9.05 10.02
N TYR A 19 -3.44 -8.05 9.25
CA TYR A 19 -2.18 -7.35 9.46
C TYR A 19 -2.38 -6.07 10.28
N THR A 20 -1.36 -5.69 11.05
CA THR A 20 -1.27 -4.31 11.55
C THR A 20 -1.13 -3.34 10.37
N VAL A 21 -1.51 -2.07 10.53
CA VAL A 21 -1.55 -1.10 9.43
C VAL A 21 -0.18 -0.97 8.74
N ASP A 22 0.92 -0.95 9.50
CA ASP A 22 2.28 -0.94 8.97
C ASP A 22 2.64 -2.21 8.18
N GLN A 23 2.28 -3.39 8.67
CA GLN A 23 2.46 -4.65 7.95
C GLN A 23 1.65 -4.66 6.65
N HIS A 24 0.40 -4.19 6.70
CA HIS A 24 -0.47 -4.06 5.54
C HIS A 24 0.16 -3.18 4.46
N ILE A 25 0.66 -1.99 4.81
CA ILE A 25 1.35 -1.08 3.87
C ILE A 25 2.55 -1.78 3.21
N LEU A 26 3.36 -2.53 3.97
CA LEU A 26 4.49 -3.26 3.41
C LEU A 26 4.05 -4.38 2.45
N MET A 27 2.94 -5.07 2.76
CA MET A 27 2.36 -6.08 1.88
C MET A 27 1.81 -5.45 0.58
N VAL A 28 1.16 -4.29 0.67
CA VAL A 28 0.73 -3.52 -0.50
C VAL A 28 1.93 -3.11 -1.36
N LEU A 29 2.97 -2.52 -0.77
CA LEU A 29 4.19 -2.14 -1.50
C LEU A 29 4.86 -3.33 -2.18
N ARG A 30 4.92 -4.48 -1.51
CA ARG A 30 5.44 -5.73 -2.10
C ARG A 30 4.66 -6.12 -3.34
N ASN A 31 3.32 -6.10 -3.29
CA ASN A 31 2.49 -6.48 -4.43
C ASN A 31 2.54 -5.44 -5.55
N VAL A 32 2.51 -4.16 -5.23
CA VAL A 32 2.64 -3.08 -6.22
C VAL A 32 3.96 -3.17 -6.96
N ARG A 33 5.07 -3.47 -6.27
CA ARG A 33 6.38 -3.68 -6.92
C ARG A 33 6.34 -4.81 -7.96
N ARG A 34 5.59 -5.89 -7.69
CA ARG A 34 5.49 -7.03 -8.59
C ARG A 34 4.82 -6.70 -9.92
N PHE A 35 3.97 -5.67 -9.97
CA PHE A 35 3.37 -5.21 -11.23
C PHE A 35 4.42 -4.73 -12.24
N PHE A 36 5.57 -4.25 -11.77
CA PHE A 36 6.65 -3.72 -12.61
C PHE A 36 7.78 -4.74 -12.83
N MET A 37 7.61 -5.99 -12.41
CA MET A 37 8.62 -7.04 -12.51
C MET A 37 8.15 -8.13 -13.48
N ALA A 38 8.90 -8.33 -14.57
CA ALA A 38 8.55 -9.31 -15.60
C ALA A 38 8.42 -10.73 -15.04
N GLU A 39 9.25 -11.10 -14.06
CA GLU A 39 9.22 -12.42 -13.43
C GLU A 39 7.88 -12.69 -12.68
N HIS A 40 7.18 -11.64 -12.28
CA HIS A 40 5.91 -11.72 -11.54
C HIS A 40 4.68 -11.38 -12.37
N ALA A 41 4.83 -11.13 -13.68
CA ALA A 41 3.72 -10.70 -14.54
C ALA A 41 2.55 -11.70 -14.58
N HIS A 42 2.82 -12.98 -14.35
CA HIS A 42 1.82 -14.04 -14.30
C HIS A 42 0.91 -13.97 -13.06
N GLU A 43 1.34 -13.33 -11.97
CA GLU A 43 0.55 -13.20 -10.74
C GLU A 43 -0.61 -12.19 -10.93
N TYR A 44 -0.34 -11.10 -11.65
CA TYR A 44 -1.32 -10.03 -11.93
C TYR A 44 -1.21 -9.54 -13.38
N PRO A 45 -1.69 -10.33 -14.37
CA PRO A 45 -1.44 -10.03 -15.78
C PRO A 45 -1.95 -8.65 -16.22
N PHE A 46 -3.16 -8.27 -15.78
CA PHE A 46 -3.74 -6.97 -16.14
C PHE A 46 -3.00 -5.80 -15.51
N CYS A 47 -2.66 -5.89 -14.21
CA CYS A 47 -1.90 -4.83 -13.53
C CYS A 47 -0.50 -4.67 -14.13
N SER A 48 0.14 -5.78 -14.49
CA SER A 48 1.48 -5.77 -15.11
C SER A 48 1.46 -5.19 -16.52
N GLN A 49 0.40 -5.48 -17.29
CA GLN A 49 0.19 -4.88 -18.60
C GLN A 49 0.02 -3.35 -18.50
N LEU A 50 -0.78 -2.86 -17.55
CA LEU A 50 -0.93 -1.42 -17.32
C LEU A 50 0.39 -0.78 -16.86
N ALA A 51 1.09 -1.44 -15.94
CA ALA A 51 2.36 -0.97 -15.38
C ALA A 51 3.47 -0.87 -16.44
N ALA A 52 3.47 -1.73 -17.47
CA ALA A 52 4.44 -1.69 -18.56
C ALA A 52 4.39 -0.38 -19.38
N GLY A 53 3.25 0.31 -19.39
CA GLY A 53 3.08 1.60 -20.08
C GLY A 53 3.31 2.84 -19.22
N TRP A 54 3.80 2.69 -17.98
CA TRP A 54 3.88 3.79 -17.03
C TRP A 54 5.27 4.41 -16.90
N ASP A 55 5.37 5.72 -17.17
CA ASP A 55 6.63 6.47 -17.12
C ASP A 55 7.16 6.71 -15.71
N LYS A 56 6.27 6.73 -14.69
CA LYS A 56 6.62 7.11 -13.31
C LYS A 56 6.09 6.11 -12.27
N PRO A 57 6.60 4.86 -12.25
CA PRO A 57 6.19 3.82 -11.27
C PRO A 57 6.23 4.27 -9.81
N TRP A 58 7.18 5.14 -9.48
CA TRP A 58 7.38 5.65 -8.12
C TRP A 58 6.19 6.42 -7.57
N LEU A 59 5.32 7.00 -8.41
CA LEU A 59 4.09 7.65 -7.96
C LEU A 59 3.17 6.64 -7.28
N LEU A 60 3.02 5.45 -7.85
CA LEU A 60 2.21 4.40 -7.24
C LEU A 60 2.84 3.88 -5.94
N TYR A 61 4.17 3.80 -5.86
CA TYR A 61 4.86 3.44 -4.61
C TYR A 61 4.64 4.47 -3.51
N VAL A 62 4.72 5.77 -3.83
CA VAL A 62 4.45 6.84 -2.86
C VAL A 62 2.99 6.80 -2.41
N ALA A 63 2.05 6.69 -3.35
CA ALA A 63 0.63 6.56 -3.02
C ALA A 63 0.37 5.34 -2.11
N ALA A 64 0.90 4.17 -2.47
CA ALA A 64 0.78 2.95 -1.67
C ALA A 64 1.41 3.07 -0.27
N LEU A 65 2.54 3.75 -0.15
CA LEU A 65 3.21 3.97 1.13
C LEU A 65 2.39 4.85 2.09
N PHE A 66 1.64 5.82 1.55
CA PHE A 66 0.92 6.80 2.36
C PHE A 66 -0.59 6.56 2.48
N HIS A 67 -1.20 5.67 1.70
CA HIS A 67 -2.66 5.53 1.58
C HIS A 67 -3.45 5.31 2.89
N ASP A 68 -2.77 4.90 3.95
CA ASP A 68 -3.35 4.54 5.25
C ASP A 68 -2.71 5.33 6.41
N ILE A 69 -1.96 6.41 6.10
CA ILE A 69 -1.11 7.10 7.08
C ILE A 69 -1.91 7.82 8.18
N ALA A 70 -3.18 8.13 7.94
CA ALA A 70 -4.10 8.75 8.88
C ALA A 70 -4.99 7.77 9.66
N LYS A 71 -4.81 6.45 9.49
CA LYS A 71 -5.49 5.49 10.36
C LYS A 71 -5.20 5.79 11.84
N GLY A 72 -6.25 5.72 12.66
CA GLY A 72 -6.17 6.08 14.09
C GLY A 72 -6.09 7.57 14.43
N ARG A 73 -6.28 8.49 13.47
CA ARG A 73 -6.27 9.94 13.74
C ARG A 73 -7.63 10.54 14.13
N GLY A 74 -8.70 9.75 14.09
CA GLY A 74 -10.07 10.18 14.39
C GLY A 74 -10.71 10.89 13.19
N GLY A 75 -11.77 10.31 12.63
CA GLY A 75 -12.37 10.73 11.36
C GLY A 75 -12.07 9.74 10.22
N ASP A 76 -12.50 10.10 9.00
CA ASP A 76 -12.22 9.31 7.82
C ASP A 76 -10.75 9.49 7.39
N HIS A 77 -10.00 8.40 7.41
CA HIS A 77 -8.57 8.43 7.05
C HIS A 77 -8.35 8.75 5.57
N SER A 78 -9.32 8.43 4.69
CA SER A 78 -9.21 8.76 3.27
C SER A 78 -9.27 10.27 2.98
N GLU A 79 -9.90 11.05 3.86
CA GLU A 79 -9.90 12.51 3.79
C GLU A 79 -8.68 13.12 4.50
N LEU A 80 -8.23 12.50 5.59
CA LEU A 80 -7.14 13.00 6.44
C LEU A 80 -5.74 12.66 5.94
N GLY A 81 -5.62 11.68 5.04
CA GLY A 81 -4.36 11.23 4.45
C GLY A 81 -4.17 9.72 4.49
#